data_AF-A0AAE1YH11-F1
#
_entry.id   AF-A0AAE1YH11-F1
#
_cell.length_a   1.000
_cell.length_b   1.000
_cell.length_c   1.000
_cell.angle_alpha   90.00
_cell.angle_beta   90.00
_cell.angle_gamma   90.00
#
_symmetry.space_group_name_H-M   'P 1'
#
loop_
_entity.id
_entity.type
_entity.pdbx_description
1 polymer ?
#
loop_
_entity_poly.entity_id
_entity_poly.type
_entity_poly.pdbx_seq_one_letter_code
_entity_poly.pdbx_strand_id
1 'polypeptide(L)'
;MKKVLTLSDVDGSFRLLLAKVLVQKHILPHVMGNPEKGKGVEINIWDVDTALEHMLVLKFWTSSKCFVFAMNRANDFVRRRDLEEKDQIGLRWDDENFCLGFTLLKNKRT
;
A
#
# COMPACT_ATOMS: atom_id res chain seq x y z
N MET A 1 5.65 0.71 9.01
CA MET A 1 6.75 0.60 8.03
C MET A 1 6.86 1.88 7.20
N LYS A 2 8.04 2.16 6.62
CA LYS A 2 8.27 3.29 5.69
C LYS A 2 8.70 2.73 4.34
N LYS A 3 8.30 3.37 3.25
CA LYS A 3 8.70 3.00 1.89
C LYS A 3 9.02 4.26 1.10
N VAL A 4 10.14 4.23 0.37
CA VAL A 4 10.43 5.22 -0.68
C VAL A 4 9.84 4.69 -1.99
N LEU A 5 9.08 5.54 -2.68
CA LEU A 5 8.46 5.18 -3.95
C LEU A 5 9.52 5.14 -5.06
N THR A 6 9.40 4.11 -5.89
CA THR A 6 10.21 3.91 -7.09
C THR A 6 9.37 4.20 -8.33
N LEU A 7 10.00 4.31 -9.50
CA LEU A 7 9.29 4.49 -10.75
C LEU A 7 8.16 3.46 -10.94
N SER A 8 8.36 2.18 -10.57
CA SER A 8 7.35 1.14 -10.76
C SER A 8 6.10 1.28 -9.88
N ASP A 9 6.16 2.13 -8.86
CA ASP A 9 5.03 2.45 -7.97
C ASP A 9 4.19 3.61 -8.53
N VAL A 10 4.75 4.43 -9.43
CA VAL A 10 4.14 5.67 -9.95
C VAL A 10 4.01 5.70 -11.47
N ASP A 11 4.42 4.63 -12.17
CA ASP A 11 4.42 4.50 -13.63
C ASP A 11 3.03 4.29 -14.27
N GLY A 12 1.94 4.43 -13.49
CA GLY A 12 0.57 4.19 -13.95
C GLY A 12 0.16 2.72 -14.01
N SER A 13 0.98 1.78 -13.52
CA SER A 13 0.63 0.36 -13.43
C SER A 13 -0.39 0.03 -12.32
N PHE A 14 -0.93 1.04 -11.63
CA PHE A 14 -1.91 0.89 -10.55
C PHE A 14 -1.48 -0.13 -9.48
N ARG A 15 -0.21 -0.07 -9.07
CA ARG A 15 0.36 -0.99 -8.07
C ARG A 15 1.34 -0.29 -7.15
N LEU A 16 1.41 -0.75 -5.90
CA LEU A 16 2.45 -0.37 -4.94
C LEU A 16 3.18 -1.62 -4.47
N LEU A 17 4.49 -1.71 -4.76
CA LEU A 17 5.31 -2.86 -4.38
C LEU A 17 5.77 -2.77 -2.93
N LEU A 18 5.58 -3.83 -2.16
CA LEU A 18 5.94 -3.89 -0.75
C LEU A 18 6.93 -5.02 -0.49
N ALA A 19 7.97 -4.70 0.29
CA ALA A 19 8.97 -5.68 0.68
C ALA A 19 8.33 -6.81 1.49
N LYS A 20 8.57 -8.06 1.09
CA LYS A 20 8.00 -9.27 1.71
C LYS A 20 8.12 -9.27 3.23
N VAL A 21 9.34 -9.03 3.73
CA VAL A 21 9.65 -9.06 5.16
C VAL A 21 8.82 -8.03 5.95
N LEU A 22 8.60 -6.83 5.38
CA LEU A 22 7.86 -5.78 6.07
C LEU A 22 6.36 -6.10 6.12
N VAL A 23 5.78 -6.64 5.05
CA VAL A 23 4.36 -7.04 5.03
C VAL A 23 4.12 -8.21 5.98
N GLN A 24 4.99 -9.22 5.96
CA GLN A 24 4.91 -10.36 6.88
C GLN A 24 4.99 -9.95 8.35
N LYS A 25 5.79 -8.93 8.66
CA LYS A 25 5.97 -8.44 10.04
C LYS A 25 4.86 -7.50 10.50
N HIS A 26 4.37 -6.62 9.63
CA HIS A 26 3.55 -5.46 10.05
C HIS A 26 2.11 -5.45 9.53
N ILE A 27 1.76 -6.33 8.58
CA ILE A 27 0.40 -6.37 8.00
C ILE A 27 -0.19 -7.76 8.17
N LEU A 28 0.52 -8.82 7.76
CA LEU A 28 -0.04 -10.18 7.80
C LEU A 28 -0.57 -10.63 9.17
N PRO A 29 0.01 -10.23 10.33
CA PRO A 29 -0.53 -10.63 11.63
C PRO A 29 -1.96 -10.15 11.90
N HIS A 30 -2.43 -9.13 11.17
CA HIS A 30 -3.70 -8.46 11.43
C HIS A 30 -4.77 -8.72 10.35
N VAL A 31 -4.40 -9.35 9.24
CA VAL A 31 -5.33 -9.56 8.11
C VAL A 31 -5.94 -10.96 8.16
N MET A 32 -7.25 -11.04 7.99
CA MET A 32 -7.93 -12.31 7.81
C MET A 32 -7.82 -12.76 6.35
N GLY A 33 -7.28 -13.97 6.13
CA GLY A 33 -7.12 -14.55 4.80
C GLY A 33 -5.65 -14.73 4.40
N ASN A 34 -5.44 -15.17 3.16
CA ASN A 34 -4.10 -15.45 2.65
C ASN A 34 -3.85 -14.65 1.36
N PRO A 35 -3.07 -13.55 1.41
CA PRO A 35 -2.78 -12.74 0.23
C PRO A 35 -1.93 -13.46 -0.82
N GLU A 36 -1.37 -14.63 -0.51
CA GLU A 36 -0.65 -15.49 -1.46
C GLU A 36 -1.57 -16.40 -2.28
N LYS A 37 -2.88 -16.44 -1.99
CA LYS A 37 -3.84 -17.30 -2.67
C LYS A 37 -4.95 -16.50 -3.36
N GLY A 38 -5.50 -17.09 -4.43
CA GLY A 38 -6.72 -16.62 -5.08
C GLY A 38 -6.64 -15.16 -5.54
N LYS A 39 -7.67 -14.38 -5.18
CA LYS A 39 -7.79 -12.95 -5.55
C LYS A 39 -7.03 -12.01 -4.62
N GLY A 40 -6.26 -12.49 -3.64
CA GLY A 40 -5.66 -11.66 -2.61
C GLY A 40 -6.63 -11.32 -1.48
N VAL A 41 -6.27 -10.34 -0.66
CA VAL A 41 -7.06 -9.89 0.50
C VAL A 41 -7.35 -8.39 0.36
N GLU A 42 -8.61 -8.01 0.52
CA GLU A 42 -9.01 -6.59 0.55
C GLU A 42 -8.57 -5.96 1.87
N ILE A 43 -7.99 -4.77 1.78
CA ILE A 43 -7.47 -4.01 2.91
C ILE A 43 -8.02 -2.58 2.81
N ASN A 44 -8.65 -2.14 3.88
CA ASN A 44 -9.04 -0.75 4.06
C ASN A 44 -7.81 0.07 4.45
N ILE A 45 -7.61 1.18 3.75
CA ILE A 45 -6.52 2.11 3.93
C ILE A 45 -7.10 3.45 4.33
N TRP A 46 -6.71 3.93 5.50
CA TRP A 46 -7.09 5.25 5.99
C TRP A 46 -5.97 6.25 5.70
N ASP A 47 -6.22 7.21 4.81
CA ASP A 47 -5.29 8.29 4.54
C ASP A 47 -5.41 9.36 5.63
N VAL A 48 -4.44 9.39 6.53
CA VAL A 48 -4.43 10.28 7.69
C VAL A 48 -4.34 11.75 7.29
N ASP A 49 -3.71 12.05 6.15
CA ASP A 49 -3.47 13.42 5.70
C ASP A 49 -4.73 14.04 5.07
N THR A 50 -5.60 13.22 4.49
CA THR A 50 -6.80 13.66 3.75
C THR A 50 -8.11 13.23 4.40
N ALA A 51 -8.07 12.39 5.44
CA ALA A 51 -9.21 11.78 6.09
C ALA A 51 -10.14 11.03 5.10
N LEU A 52 -9.53 10.35 4.11
CA LEU A 52 -10.23 9.55 3.12
C LEU A 52 -9.89 8.07 3.27
N GLU A 53 -10.90 7.23 3.08
CA GLU A 53 -10.75 5.79 3.06
C GLU A 53 -10.59 5.28 1.62
N HIS A 54 -9.71 4.29 1.46
CA HIS A 54 -9.44 3.61 0.20
C HIS A 54 -9.43 2.10 0.41
N MET A 55 -9.99 1.34 -0.52
CA MET A 55 -9.95 -0.12 -0.47
C MET A 55 -9.03 -0.65 -1.57
N LEU A 56 -7.96 -1.34 -1.17
CA LEU A 56 -6.98 -1.94 -2.07
C LEU A 56 -6.87 -3.46 -1.85
N VAL A 57 -6.35 -4.17 -2.84
CA VAL A 57 -6.16 -5.62 -2.73
C VAL A 57 -4.68 -5.95 -2.52
N LEU A 58 -4.35 -6.52 -1.36
CA LEU A 58 -3.03 -7.08 -1.08
C LEU A 58 -2.88 -8.44 -1.76
N LYS A 59 -1.82 -8.61 -2.54
CA LYS A 59 -1.48 -9.86 -3.23
C LYS A 59 0.00 -10.16 -3.10
N PHE A 60 0.39 -11.43 -3.05
CA PHE A 60 1.77 -11.84 -3.27
C PHE A 60 2.00 -12.19 -4.74
N TRP A 61 3.02 -11.59 -5.35
CA TRP A 61 3.45 -11.91 -6.71
C TRP A 61 4.68 -12.82 -6.66
N THR A 62 4.52 -14.06 -7.09
CA THR A 62 5.56 -15.09 -7.04
C THR A 62 6.75 -14.77 -7.96
N SER A 63 6.49 -14.16 -9.12
CA SER A 63 7.52 -13.79 -10.11
C SER A 63 8.53 -12.77 -9.58
N SER A 64 8.07 -11.76 -8.83
CA SER A 64 8.88 -10.70 -8.24
C SER A 64 9.17 -10.92 -6.75
N LYS A 65 8.66 -12.00 -6.15
CA LYS A 65 8.79 -12.37 -4.73
C LYS A 65 8.45 -11.22 -3.77
N CYS A 66 7.47 -10.39 -4.12
CA CYS A 66 7.04 -9.25 -3.32
C CYS A 66 5.53 -9.23 -3.14
N PHE A 67 5.05 -8.49 -2.14
CA PHE A 67 3.64 -8.17 -2.05
C PHE A 67 3.34 -6.92 -2.86
N VAL A 68 2.11 -6.81 -3.34
CA VAL A 68 1.61 -5.64 -4.04
C VAL A 68 0.29 -5.22 -3.43
N PHE A 69 0.08 -3.92 -3.27
CA PHE A 69 -1.28 -3.39 -3.29
C PHE A 69 -1.67 -3.14 -4.74
N ALA A 70 -2.59 -3.96 -5.23
CA ALA A 70 -3.20 -3.78 -6.54
C ALA A 70 -4.35 -2.78 -6.43
N MET A 71 -4.33 -1.80 -7.34
CA MET A 71 -5.33 -0.77 -7.47
C MET A 71 -6.06 -0.93 -8.82
N ASN A 72 -7.12 -0.16 -9.01
CA ASN A 72 -7.75 0.00 -10.31
C ASN A 72 -7.93 1.50 -10.60
N ARG A 73 -8.40 1.88 -11.78
CA ARG A 73 -8.57 3.29 -12.16
C ARG A 73 -9.49 4.06 -11.20
N ALA A 74 -10.50 3.41 -10.63
CA ALA A 74 -11.40 4.02 -9.66
C ALA A 74 -10.70 4.29 -8.33
N ASN A 75 -9.85 3.38 -7.87
CA ASN A 75 -9.12 3.47 -6.60
C ASN A 75 -7.63 3.79 -6.79
N ASP A 76 -7.31 4.56 -7.83
CA ASP A 76 -5.94 4.98 -8.14
C ASP A 76 -5.47 6.02 -7.12
N PHE A 77 -5.05 5.48 -5.99
CA PHE A 77 -4.62 6.22 -4.82
C PHE A 77 -3.34 7.03 -5.08
N VAL A 78 -2.41 6.47 -5.87
CA VAL A 78 -1.15 7.13 -6.24
C VAL A 78 -1.42 8.44 -6.97
N ARG A 79 -2.30 8.41 -8.00
CA ARG A 79 -2.67 9.63 -8.73
C ARG A 79 -3.45 10.61 -7.87
N ARG A 80 -4.40 10.14 -7.05
CA ARG A 80 -5.22 11.01 -6.18
C ARG A 80 -4.39 11.78 -5.16
N ARG A 81 -3.31 11.16 -4.67
CA ARG A 81 -2.38 11.77 -3.71
C ARG A 81 -1.22 12.51 -4.37
N ASP A 82 -1.18 12.59 -5.70
CA ASP A 82 -0.10 13.21 -6.48
C ASP A 82 1.29 12.71 -6.04
N LEU A 83 1.39 11.39 -5.82
CA LEU A 83 2.63 10.76 -5.37
C LEU A 83 3.61 10.61 -6.53
N GLU A 84 4.88 10.94 -6.27
CA GLU A 84 5.98 10.88 -7.22
C GLU A 84 7.07 9.88 -6.79
N GLU A 85 7.92 9.49 -7.75
CA GLU A 85 9.14 8.76 -7.44
C GLU A 85 9.98 9.54 -6.41
N LYS A 86 10.53 8.84 -5.42
CA LYS A 86 11.32 9.36 -4.28
C LYS A 86 10.50 9.97 -3.14
N ASP A 87 9.18 10.07 -3.25
CA ASP A 87 8.35 10.32 -2.06
C ASP A 87 8.53 9.20 -1.05
N GLN A 88 8.49 9.53 0.24
CA GLN A 88 8.50 8.55 1.32
C GLN A 88 7.12 8.48 1.97
N ILE A 89 6.53 7.29 1.96
CA ILE A 89 5.24 7.02 2.59
C ILE A 89 5.41 6.23 3.89
N GLY A 90 4.48 6.42 4.81
CA GLY A 90 4.31 5.68 6.05
C GLY A 90 3.08 4.78 5.96
N LEU A 91 3.21 3.55 6.45
CA LEU A 91 2.12 2.58 6.56
C LEU A 91 2.13 1.95 7.95
N ARG A 92 1.01 1.98 8.67
CA ARG A 92 0.91 1.40 10.03
C ARG A 92 -0.47 0.80 10.22
N TRP A 93 -0.53 -0.46 10.68
CA TRP A 93 -1.80 -1.05 11.05
C TRP A 93 -2.38 -0.35 12.28
N ASP A 94 -3.68 -0.09 12.24
CA ASP A 94 -4.47 0.42 13.36
C ASP A 94 -5.38 -0.71 13.85
N ASP A 95 -5.06 -1.26 15.03
CA ASP A 95 -5.80 -2.36 15.63
C ASP A 95 -7.19 -1.94 16.13
N GLU A 96 -7.40 -0.66 16.46
CA GLU A 96 -8.69 -0.15 16.94
C GLU A 96 -9.68 -0.01 15.78
N ASN A 97 -9.20 0.50 14.64
CA ASN A 97 -10.01 0.75 13.46
C ASN A 97 -9.95 -0.36 12.41
N PHE A 98 -9.15 -1.40 12.65
CA PHE A 98 -8.92 -2.54 11.75
C PHE A 98 -8.56 -2.12 10.31
N CYS A 99 -7.77 -1.07 10.18
CA CYS A 99 -7.38 -0.51 8.89
C CYS A 99 -5.87 -0.23 8.83
N LEU A 100 -5.35 -0.06 7.61
CA LEU A 100 -3.96 0.35 7.40
C LEU A 100 -3.89 1.87 7.26
N GLY A 101 -3.37 2.56 8.26
CA GLY A 101 -3.08 3.98 8.19
C GLY A 101 -1.98 4.29 7.17
N PHE A 102 -2.22 5.29 6.34
CA PHE A 102 -1.30 5.85 5.35
C PHE A 102 -0.98 7.32 5.68
N THR A 103 0.26 7.73 5.42
CA THR A 103 0.66 9.16 5.42
C THR A 103 1.85 9.41 4.49
N LEU A 104 1.95 10.61 3.92
CA LEU A 104 3.15 11.10 3.23
C LEU A 104 4.16 11.65 4.26
N LEU A 105 5.28 10.96 4.44
CA LEU A 105 6.32 11.33 5.41
C LEU A 105 7.33 12.34 4.86
N LYS A 106 7.65 12.23 3.57
CA LYS A 106 8.53 13.18 2.88
C LYS A 106 8.09 13.32 1.44
N ASN A 107 7.86 14.56 1.02
CA ASN A 107 7.64 14.91 -0.37
C ASN A 107 9.00 15.16 -1.04
N LYS A 108 9.23 14.59 -2.23
CA LYS A 108 10.42 14.81 -3.04
C LYS A 108 10.69 16.29 -3.29
N ARG A 109 9.63 17.10 -3.36
CA ARG A 109 9.67 18.53 -3.72
C ARG A 109 10.07 19.45 -2.56
N THR A 110 10.19 18.91 -1.33
CA THR A 110 10.52 19.65 -0.09
C THR A 110 11.73 19.06 0.61
#